data_AF-K1SUQ4-F1
#
_entry.id   AF-K1SUQ4-F1
#
_cell.length_a   1.000
_cell.length_b   1.000
_cell.length_c   1.000
_cell.angle_alpha   90.00
_cell.angle_beta   90.00
_cell.angle_gamma   90.00
#
_symmetry.space_group_name_H-M   'P 1'
#
loop_
_entity.id
_entity.type
_entity.pdbx_description
1 polymer ?
#
loop_
_entity_poly.entity_id
_entity_poly.type
_entity_poly.pdbx_seq_one_letter_code
_entity_poly.pdbx_strand_id
1 'polypeptide(L)'
;MVELARHQHPDVRVTFHTDIAPSDLILYADENLVSQVVINLLKNAIQAIESDKNTDKEGHINIRAYCNEAEAILIEISNNGPAIPNDIAEHIFIPFFTTKEGGSGIGLSI
;
A
#
# COMPACT_ATOMS: atom_id res chain seq x y z
N MET A 1 -8.65 6.80 5.54
CA MET A 1 -7.28 6.33 5.21
C MET A 1 -6.71 6.99 3.96
N VAL A 2 -7.41 6.97 2.81
CA VAL A 2 -6.95 7.65 1.57
C VAL A 2 -6.71 9.16 1.77
N GLU A 3 -7.64 9.87 2.42
CA GLU A 3 -7.47 11.31 2.69
C GLU A 3 -6.28 11.60 3.61
N LEU A 4 -6.05 10.76 4.62
CA LEU A 4 -4.90 10.87 5.53
C LEU A 4 -3.59 10.67 4.76
N ALA A 5 -3.54 9.68 3.86
CA ALA A 5 -2.36 9.41 3.03
C ALA A 5 -2.07 10.58 2.08
N ARG A 6 -3.10 11.19 1.48
CA ARG A 6 -2.95 12.42 0.66
C ARG A 6 -2.39 13.58 1.46
N HIS A 7 -2.85 13.78 2.69
CA HIS A 7 -2.40 14.90 3.53
C HIS A 7 -0.94 14.76 3.97
N GLN A 8 -0.44 13.52 4.13
CA GLN A 8 0.96 13.26 4.53
C GLN A 8 1.97 13.49 3.40
N HIS A 9 1.54 13.51 2.13
CA HIS A 9 2.41 13.64 0.95
C HIS A 9 1.84 14.65 -0.06
N PRO A 10 1.78 15.95 0.28
CA PRO A 10 1.13 16.98 -0.55
C PRO A 10 1.88 17.26 -1.87
N ASP A 11 3.17 16.97 -1.94
CA ASP A 11 4.03 17.27 -3.09
C ASP A 11 4.00 16.18 -4.18
N VAL A 12 3.36 15.04 -3.92
CA VAL A 12 3.25 13.93 -4.88
C VAL A 12 1.88 13.95 -5.55
N ARG A 13 1.85 14.05 -6.87
CA ARG A 13 0.62 13.82 -7.64
C ARG A 13 0.30 12.33 -7.65
N VAL A 14 -0.53 11.91 -6.69
CA VAL A 14 -1.08 10.54 -6.63
C VAL A 14 -2.60 10.58 -6.73
N THR A 15 -3.12 9.87 -7.73
CA THR A 15 -4.54 9.56 -7.84
C THR A 15 -4.83 8.20 -7.20
N PHE A 16 -5.93 8.15 -6.44
CA PHE A 16 -6.36 6.96 -5.72
C PHE A 16 -7.64 6.43 -6.36
N HIS A 17 -7.66 5.15 -6.67
CA HIS A 17 -8.83 4.44 -7.17
C HIS A 17 -9.26 3.40 -6.14
N THR A 18 -10.55 3.37 -5.81
CA THR A 18 -11.12 2.44 -4.84
C THR A 18 -12.23 1.64 -5.51
N ASP A 19 -12.15 0.32 -5.42
CA ASP A 19 -13.12 -0.62 -5.96
C ASP A 19 -13.47 -1.64 -4.87
N ILE A 20 -14.70 -1.60 -4.35
CA ILE A 20 -15.14 -2.44 -3.24
C ILE A 20 -16.37 -3.21 -3.68
N ALA A 21 -16.28 -4.54 -3.67
CA ALA A 21 -17.31 -5.44 -4.19
C ALA A 21 -17.60 -6.59 -3.21
N PRO A 22 -18.85 -6.76 -2.73
CA PRO A 22 -19.97 -5.84 -2.93
C PRO A 22 -19.76 -4.52 -2.17
N SER A 23 -20.52 -3.48 -2.50
CA SER A 23 -20.36 -2.15 -1.89
C SER A 23 -20.63 -2.13 -0.38
N ASP A 24 -21.32 -3.14 0.13
CA ASP A 24 -21.64 -3.39 1.54
C ASP A 24 -20.77 -4.52 2.13
N LEU A 25 -19.59 -4.80 1.57
CA LEU A 25 -18.64 -5.80 2.08
C LEU A 25 -18.38 -5.60 3.59
N ILE A 26 -18.64 -6.64 4.37
CA ILE A 26 -18.42 -6.67 5.82
C ILE A 26 -17.20 -7.52 6.14
N LEU A 27 -16.27 -6.95 6.91
CA LEU A 27 -15.11 -7.64 7.46
C LEU A 27 -15.16 -7.63 8.99
N TYR A 28 -15.01 -8.79 9.61
CA TYR A 28 -14.83 -8.92 11.05
C TYR A 28 -13.34 -8.97 11.38
N ALA A 29 -12.79 -7.87 11.86
CA ALA A 29 -11.38 -7.74 12.24
C ALA A 29 -11.20 -6.64 13.29
N ASP A 30 -10.01 -6.54 13.87
CA ASP A 30 -9.62 -5.37 14.65
C ASP A 30 -9.40 -4.18 13.72
N GLU A 31 -10.28 -3.17 13.82
CA GLU A 31 -10.26 -1.97 12.98
C GLU A 31 -8.92 -1.23 13.06
N ASN A 32 -8.28 -1.18 14.25
CA ASN A 32 -7.04 -0.47 14.43
C ASN A 32 -5.88 -1.18 13.74
N LEU A 33 -5.82 -2.51 13.87
CA LEU A 33 -4.78 -3.32 13.22
C LEU A 33 -4.92 -3.28 11.70
N VAL A 34 -6.14 -3.44 11.17
CA VAL A 34 -6.38 -3.34 9.71
C VAL A 34 -6.03 -1.95 9.20
N SER A 35 -6.43 -0.91 9.92
CA SER A 35 -6.10 0.47 9.54
C SER A 35 -4.59 0.71 9.52
N GLN A 36 -3.85 0.17 10.48
CA GLN A 36 -2.40 0.28 10.54
C GLN A 36 -1.73 -0.41 9.34
N VAL A 37 -2.17 -1.63 8.99
CA VAL A 37 -1.67 -2.36 7.82
C VAL A 37 -1.93 -1.56 6.54
N VAL A 38 -3.15 -1.08 6.34
CA VAL A 38 -3.50 -0.30 5.13
C VAL A 38 -2.69 1.00 5.08
N ILE A 39 -2.54 1.73 6.18
CA ILE A 39 -1.71 2.95 6.22
C ILE A 39 -0.26 2.65 5.87
N ASN A 40 0.32 1.57 6.41
CA ASN A 40 1.69 1.18 6.11
C ASN A 40 1.88 0.84 4.62
N LEU A 41 0.94 0.11 4.03
CA LEU A 41 0.95 -0.24 2.61
C LEU A 41 0.80 1.00 1.72
N LEU A 42 -0.12 1.91 2.04
CA LEU A 42 -0.29 3.17 1.30
C LEU A 42 0.96 4.05 1.37
N LYS A 43 1.58 4.18 2.55
CA LYS A 43 2.84 4.90 2.71
C LYS A 43 3.94 4.28 1.87
N ASN A 44 4.05 2.95 1.86
CA ASN A 44 5.03 2.24 1.04
C ASN A 44 4.80 2.46 -0.46
N ALA A 45 3.55 2.44 -0.91
CA ALA A 45 3.16 2.69 -2.29
C ALA A 45 3.51 4.12 -2.75
N ILE A 46 3.20 5.14 -1.94
CA ILE A 46 3.55 6.55 -2.24
C ILE A 46 5.07 6.70 -2.34
N GLN A 47 5.81 6.16 -1.38
CA GLN A 47 7.28 6.22 -1.38
C GLN A 47 7.91 5.49 -2.58
N ALA A 48 7.30 4.39 -3.03
CA ALA A 48 7.74 3.70 -4.23
C ALA A 48 7.54 4.61 -5.46
N ILE A 49 6.36 5.24 -5.61
CA ILE A 49 6.10 6.21 -6.69
C ILE A 49 7.10 7.38 -6.63
N GLU A 50 7.32 7.97 -5.45
CA GLU A 50 8.28 9.08 -5.25
C GLU A 50 9.72 8.71 -5.65
N SER A 51 10.11 7.44 -5.50
CA SER A 51 11.47 6.98 -5.81
C SER A 51 11.78 6.95 -7.31
N ASP A 52 10.75 6.94 -8.16
CA ASP A 52 10.91 6.97 -9.62
C ASP A 52 11.12 8.41 -10.12
N LYS A 53 12.35 8.91 -9.94
CA LYS A 53 12.77 10.26 -10.32
C LYS A 53 12.81 10.52 -11.84
N ASN A 54 12.54 9.50 -12.66
CA ASN A 54 12.74 9.56 -14.12
C ASN A 54 11.44 9.69 -14.90
N THR A 55 10.30 9.90 -14.24
CA THR A 55 9.02 10.01 -14.95
C THR A 55 8.19 11.19 -14.44
N ASP A 56 7.78 12.08 -15.34
CA ASP A 56 6.71 13.07 -15.10
C ASP A 56 5.31 12.40 -15.00
N LYS A 57 5.27 11.09 -14.70
CA LYS A 57 4.03 10.31 -14.69
C LYS A 57 3.28 10.57 -13.40
N GLU A 58 1.96 10.67 -13.52
CA GLU A 58 1.08 10.68 -12.35
C GLU A 58 1.16 9.33 -11.62
N GLY A 59 1.26 9.38 -10.30
CA GLY A 59 1.19 8.21 -9.44
C GLY A 59 -0.24 7.68 -9.37
N HIS A 60 -0.40 6.37 -9.45
CA HIS A 60 -1.68 5.70 -9.28
C HIS A 60 -1.57 4.68 -8.17
N ILE A 61 -2.53 4.71 -7.24
CA ILE A 61 -2.73 3.67 -6.23
C ILE A 61 -4.14 3.12 -6.39
N ASN A 62 -4.26 1.81 -6.61
CA ASN A 62 -5.55 1.13 -6.68
C ASN A 62 -5.74 0.29 -5.42
N ILE A 63 -6.89 0.47 -4.77
CA ILE A 63 -7.32 -0.27 -3.60
C ILE A 63 -8.53 -1.08 -4.01
N ARG A 64 -8.45 -2.40 -3.92
CA ARG A 64 -9.57 -3.30 -4.23
C ARG A 64 -9.90 -4.12 -3.00
N ALA A 65 -11.19 -4.28 -2.70
CA ALA A 65 -11.62 -5.19 -1.66
C ALA A 65 -12.78 -6.06 -2.17
N TYR A 66 -12.62 -7.37 -2.10
CA TYR A 66 -13.62 -8.30 -2.60
C TYR A 66 -13.60 -9.65 -1.91
N CYS A 67 -14.71 -10.38 -2.01
CA CYS A 67 -14.80 -11.77 -1.60
C CYS A 67 -14.42 -12.69 -2.78
N ASN A 68 -13.46 -13.60 -2.59
CA ASN A 68 -13.11 -14.57 -3.63
C ASN A 68 -14.04 -15.79 -3.63
N GLU A 69 -13.81 -16.72 -4.55
CA GLU A 69 -14.59 -17.96 -4.69
C GLU A 69 -14.51 -18.88 -3.46
N ALA A 70 -13.49 -18.71 -2.61
CA ALA A 70 -13.29 -19.47 -1.39
C ALA A 70 -13.85 -18.75 -0.14
N GLU A 71 -14.73 -17.76 -0.34
CA GLU A 71 -15.34 -16.94 0.71
C GLU A 71 -14.34 -16.16 1.58
N ALA A 72 -13.12 -15.96 1.08
CA ALA A 72 -12.12 -15.13 1.75
C ALA A 72 -12.24 -13.67 1.29
N ILE A 73 -12.15 -12.75 2.25
CA ILE A 73 -12.06 -11.32 1.96
C ILE A 73 -10.62 -10.98 1.60
N LEU A 74 -10.42 -10.44 0.39
CA LEU A 74 -9.15 -9.94 -0.10
C LEU A 74 -9.16 -8.42 -0.08
N ILE A 75 -8.05 -7.83 0.39
CA ILE A 75 -7.76 -6.40 0.27
C ILE A 75 -6.46 -6.29 -0.53
N GLU A 76 -6.55 -5.75 -1.73
CA GLU A 76 -5.43 -5.53 -2.65
C GLU A 76 -5.07 -4.05 -2.67
N ILE A 77 -3.77 -3.75 -2.54
CA ILE A 77 -3.21 -2.41 -2.73
C ILE A 77 -2.12 -2.52 -3.78
N SER A 78 -2.29 -1.82 -4.90
CA SER A 78 -1.33 -1.81 -6.01
C SER A 78 -0.97 -0.40 -6.40
N ASN A 79 0.23 -0.21 -6.95
CA ASN A 79 0.71 1.07 -7.44
C ASN A 79 1.49 0.93 -8.74
N ASN A 80 1.67 2.04 -9.46
CA ASN A 80 2.44 2.11 -10.71
C ASN A 80 3.91 2.55 -10.51
N GLY A 81 4.44 2.42 -9.29
CA GLY A 81 5.85 2.69 -9.00
C GLY A 81 6.77 1.57 -9.51
N PRO A 82 8.08 1.66 -9.23
CA PRO A 82 9.04 0.67 -9.67
C PRO A 82 8.74 -0.71 -9.07
N ALA A 83 8.99 -1.75 -9.85
CA ALA A 83 8.87 -3.12 -9.38
C ALA A 83 9.87 -3.40 -8.25
N ILE A 84 9.47 -4.23 -7.29
CA ILE A 84 10.38 -4.73 -6.25
C ILE A 84 11.40 -5.66 -6.92
N PRO A 85 12.71 -5.41 -6.77
CA PRO A 85 13.74 -6.32 -7.28
C PRO A 85 13.59 -7.73 -6.70
N ASN A 86 13.78 -8.76 -7.54
CA ASN A 86 13.56 -10.16 -7.14
C ASN A 86 14.44 -10.60 -5.97
N ASP A 87 15.65 -10.06 -5.88
CA ASP A 87 16.63 -10.34 -4.83
C ASP A 87 16.22 -9.80 -3.45
N ILE A 88 15.33 -8.79 -3.39
CA ILE A 88 14.82 -8.27 -2.12
C ILE A 88 13.40 -8.71 -1.81
N ALA A 89 12.65 -9.24 -2.79
CA ALA A 89 11.24 -9.61 -2.64
C ALA A 89 10.99 -10.62 -1.50
N GLU A 90 11.89 -11.59 -1.32
CA GLU A 90 11.81 -12.57 -0.22
C GLU A 90 12.09 -11.97 1.16
N HIS A 91 12.74 -10.80 1.20
CA HIS A 91 13.20 -10.17 2.43
C HIS A 91 12.28 -9.05 2.93
N ILE A 92 11.32 -8.58 2.12
CA ILE A 92 10.49 -7.41 2.47
C ILE A 92 9.61 -7.61 3.71
N PHE A 93 9.37 -8.85 4.13
CA PHE A 93 8.62 -9.20 5.33
C PHE A 93 9.51 -9.48 6.56
N ILE A 94 10.84 -9.50 6.39
CA ILE A 94 11.78 -9.71 7.51
C ILE A 94 11.82 -8.44 8.37
N PRO A 95 11.63 -8.55 9.70
CA PRO A 95 11.71 -7.40 10.59
C PRO A 95 13.02 -6.63 10.43
N PHE A 96 12.94 -5.30 10.43
CA PHE A 96 14.05 -4.36 10.29
C PHE A 96 14.73 -4.36 8.91
N PHE A 97 14.26 -5.17 7.95
CA PHE A 97 14.73 -5.09 6.58
C PHE A 97 14.18 -3.82 5.91
N THR A 98 15.06 -2.99 5.37
CA THR A 98 14.65 -1.83 4.58
C THR A 98 15.71 -1.46 3.56
N THR A 99 15.27 -0.98 2.40
CA THR A 99 16.11 -0.36 1.38
C THR A 99 16.04 1.17 1.42
N LYS A 100 15.24 1.73 2.35
CA LYS A 100 14.95 3.16 2.45
C LYS A 100 15.84 3.82 3.52
N GLU A 101 16.46 4.93 3.17
CA GLU A 101 17.24 5.74 4.12
C GLU A 101 16.31 6.27 5.24
N GLY A 102 16.66 6.01 6.50
CA GLY A 102 15.82 6.36 7.66
C GLY A 102 14.55 5.52 7.85
N GLY A 103 14.36 4.44 7.07
CA GLY A 103 13.26 3.49 7.25
C GLY A 103 13.47 2.63 8.50
N SER A 104 12.40 2.37 9.28
CA SER A 104 12.50 1.47 10.44
C SER A 104 12.60 -0.02 10.05
N GLY A 105 12.18 -0.35 8.82
CA GLY A 105 12.09 -1.74 8.34
C GLY A 105 11.02 -2.59 9.04
N ILE A 106 10.10 -1.95 9.79
CA ILE A 106 9.04 -2.67 10.51
C ILE A 106 7.71 -2.62 9.75
N GLY A 107 7.53 -1.75 8.75
CA GLY A 107 6.21 -1.46 8.17
C GLY A 107 5.44 -2.65 7.57
N LEU A 108 6.15 -3.67 7.05
CA LEU A 108 5.55 -4.89 6.47
C LEU A 108 5.62 -6.11 7.42
N SER A 109 6.20 -5.95 8.61
CA SER A 109 6.48 -7.06 9.54
C SER A 109 5.68 -6.97 10.85
N ILE A 110 4.62 -6.14 10.91
CA ILE A 110 3.73 -5.93 12.08
C ILE A 110 2.31 -6.35 11.71
#